data_AF-A0A437NYM7-F1
#
_entry.id   AF-A0A437NYM7-F1
#
_cell.length_a   1.000
_cell.length_b   1.000
_cell.length_c   1.000
_cell.angle_alpha   90.00
_cell.angle_beta   90.00
_cell.angle_gamma   90.00
#
_symmetry.space_group_name_H-M   'P 1'
#
loop_
_entity.id
_entity.type
_entity.pdbx_description
1 polymer ?
#
loop_
_entity_poly.entity_id
_entity_poly.type
_entity_poly.pdbx_seq_one_letter_code
_entity_poly.pdbx_strand_id
1 'polypeptide(L)'
;MLRRTALAVAVLVAGAVAPVAYADGKKGGGPCDGASMMLSFCAEDSHRTPGAVSRRMGKSATKGGTSAPKCTYEKAVPQPPESNLAMKDGKRRGGKGAVYRVVCPATGRVGTVWIPTGGTPAEPAMDPEVVAQKAVDQMKLAGPAIASPRAAGKYTVGVPLWLWVSKSPTTFGPNTATATAGGVTVTATAKVKRIVWRVGDGSTVTCAGAGTPYKAAYGMKDSPSCGHRYTKTSADEPGGKFRLTATSTWTVDWQVAGGGGEAGQLNEVRQTQAQVAVGEVQVVG
;
A
#
# COMPACT_ATOMS: atom_id res chain seq x y z
N MET A 1 -51.29 -38.95 -39.75
CA MET A 1 -52.25 -39.03 -38.63
C MET A 1 -52.19 -37.73 -37.85
N LEU A 2 -53.29 -36.96 -37.88
CA LEU A 2 -53.47 -35.66 -37.21
C LEU A 2 -53.56 -35.80 -35.69
N ARG A 3 -53.04 -34.81 -34.92
CA ARG A 3 -53.62 -34.41 -33.62
C ARG A 3 -53.29 -32.93 -33.25
N ARG A 4 -54.26 -32.06 -33.55
CA ARG A 4 -54.85 -30.93 -32.80
C ARG A 4 -54.00 -30.03 -31.87
N THR A 5 -53.79 -28.79 -32.33
CA THR A 5 -54.09 -27.45 -31.73
C THR A 5 -54.14 -27.23 -30.21
N ALA A 6 -53.40 -26.20 -29.76
CA ALA A 6 -53.92 -25.11 -28.90
C ALA A 6 -53.07 -23.83 -29.06
N LEU A 7 -53.75 -22.71 -29.32
CA LEU A 7 -53.21 -21.34 -29.41
C LEU A 7 -53.02 -20.73 -28.02
N ALA A 8 -51.97 -19.94 -27.83
CA ALA A 8 -51.90 -18.90 -26.80
C ALA A 8 -51.28 -17.63 -27.40
N VAL A 9 -52.10 -16.59 -27.50
CA VAL A 9 -51.75 -15.23 -27.91
C VAL A 9 -51.20 -14.48 -26.69
N ALA A 10 -50.02 -13.88 -26.80
CA ALA A 10 -49.52 -12.93 -25.81
C ALA A 10 -49.11 -11.63 -26.52
N VAL A 11 -49.76 -10.55 -26.09
CA VAL A 11 -49.75 -9.20 -26.66
C VAL A 11 -48.46 -8.47 -26.30
N LEU A 12 -47.82 -7.85 -27.30
CA LEU A 12 -46.72 -6.90 -27.18
C LEU A 12 -47.25 -5.53 -26.72
N VAL A 13 -46.78 -5.03 -25.58
CA VAL A 13 -46.94 -3.62 -25.18
C VAL A 13 -45.57 -2.95 -25.19
N ALA A 14 -45.36 -2.06 -26.15
CA ALA A 14 -44.21 -1.17 -26.22
C ALA A 14 -44.44 0.03 -25.29
N GLY A 15 -43.67 0.11 -24.20
CA GLY A 15 -43.65 1.27 -23.31
C GLY A 15 -42.48 2.18 -23.66
N ALA A 16 -42.78 3.35 -24.22
CA ALA A 16 -41.81 4.44 -24.36
C ALA A 16 -41.55 5.08 -22.99
N VAL A 17 -40.29 5.12 -22.55
CA VAL A 17 -39.85 5.89 -21.38
C VAL A 17 -39.11 7.13 -21.86
N ALA A 18 -39.77 8.28 -21.73
CA ALA A 18 -39.12 9.58 -21.73
C ALA A 18 -38.37 9.78 -20.39
N PRO A 19 -37.20 10.45 -20.37
CA PRO A 19 -36.56 10.80 -19.11
C PRO A 19 -37.37 11.90 -18.42
N VAL A 20 -37.76 11.63 -17.18
CA VAL A 20 -38.40 12.57 -16.26
C VAL A 20 -37.36 13.61 -15.84
N ALA A 21 -37.59 14.87 -16.18
CA ALA A 21 -36.91 15.99 -15.56
C ALA A 21 -37.41 16.13 -14.12
N TYR A 22 -36.51 16.05 -13.12
CA TYR A 22 -36.82 16.37 -11.74
C TYR A 22 -36.36 17.79 -11.43
N ALA A 23 -37.32 18.63 -11.04
CA ALA A 23 -37.13 19.99 -10.56
C ALA A 23 -36.71 20.01 -9.09
N ASP A 24 -35.84 20.97 -8.75
CA ASP A 24 -35.43 21.29 -7.38
C ASP A 24 -36.61 21.83 -6.56
N GLY A 25 -36.97 21.14 -5.48
CA GLY A 25 -37.91 21.59 -4.46
C GLY A 25 -37.30 21.47 -3.07
N LYS A 26 -36.81 22.59 -2.52
CA LYS A 26 -36.40 22.67 -1.10
C LYS A 26 -37.63 22.69 -0.18
N LYS A 27 -37.64 21.82 0.84
CA LYS A 27 -37.77 22.18 2.28
C LYS A 27 -37.80 20.95 3.20
N GLY A 28 -36.88 20.92 4.17
CA GLY A 28 -37.11 20.33 5.50
C GLY A 28 -36.41 19.01 5.84
N GLY A 29 -35.48 19.05 6.80
CA GLY A 29 -34.99 17.89 7.58
C GLY A 29 -33.63 17.34 7.14
N GLY A 30 -32.59 17.46 7.99
CA GLY A 30 -31.34 16.71 7.81
C GLY A 30 -31.48 15.27 8.32
N PRO A 31 -30.40 14.53 8.59
CA PRO A 31 -29.02 14.63 8.08
C PRO A 31 -28.59 13.29 7.45
N CYS A 32 -27.99 13.28 6.26
CA CYS A 32 -27.15 12.14 5.82
C CYS A 32 -27.75 10.73 6.03
N ASP A 33 -29.03 10.52 5.73
CA ASP A 33 -29.59 9.18 5.53
C ASP A 33 -29.52 8.86 4.04
N GLY A 34 -28.87 7.74 3.69
CA GLY A 34 -28.84 7.21 2.33
C GLY A 34 -27.72 7.75 1.45
N ALA A 35 -26.49 7.27 1.68
CA ALA A 35 -25.33 7.49 0.85
C ALA A 35 -25.60 7.21 -0.65
N SER A 36 -25.34 8.21 -1.50
CA SER A 36 -24.73 7.98 -2.80
C SER A 36 -23.62 9.03 -3.01
N MET A 37 -22.42 8.73 -2.54
CA MET A 37 -21.23 9.41 -3.06
C MET A 37 -21.08 8.96 -4.52
N MET A 38 -21.58 9.76 -5.46
CA MET A 38 -21.09 9.69 -6.83
C MET A 38 -19.65 10.21 -6.83
N LEU A 39 -18.69 9.29 -6.81
CA LEU A 39 -17.32 9.56 -7.22
C LEU A 39 -17.37 9.93 -8.70
N SER A 40 -17.32 11.23 -9.00
CA SER A 40 -17.08 11.69 -10.36
C SER A 40 -15.59 11.53 -10.65
N PHE A 41 -15.23 10.43 -11.30
CA PHE A 41 -13.93 10.29 -11.94
C PHE A 41 -14.00 11.07 -13.26
N CYS A 42 -13.33 12.22 -13.34
CA CYS A 42 -13.02 12.81 -14.63
C CYS A 42 -11.94 11.93 -15.27
N ALA A 43 -12.35 10.93 -16.05
CA ALA A 43 -11.48 10.28 -17.00
C ALA A 43 -11.37 11.20 -18.22
N GLU A 44 -10.27 11.94 -18.34
CA GLU A 44 -9.92 12.59 -19.61
C GLU A 44 -9.39 11.52 -20.56
N ASP A 45 -10.28 10.98 -21.40
CA ASP A 45 -9.92 10.19 -22.57
C ASP A 45 -9.12 11.08 -23.54
N SER A 46 -7.81 10.90 -23.52
CA SER A 46 -6.88 11.51 -24.49
C SER A 46 -6.96 10.79 -25.83
N HIS A 47 -8.05 11.00 -26.57
CA HIS A 47 -8.13 10.65 -27.98
C HIS A 47 -8.63 11.82 -28.81
N ARG A 48 -7.70 12.67 -29.28
CA ARG A 48 -7.83 13.39 -30.56
C ARG A 48 -6.49 13.95 -31.04
N THR A 49 -6.01 13.40 -32.14
CA THR A 49 -5.14 14.05 -33.14
C THR A 49 -5.96 14.27 -34.44
N PRO A 50 -5.48 15.03 -35.43
CA PRO A 50 -5.41 16.49 -35.43
C PRO A 50 -6.16 17.09 -36.65
N GLY A 51 -6.71 18.30 -36.52
CA GLY A 51 -7.36 19.01 -37.64
C GLY A 51 -7.27 20.51 -37.47
N ALA A 52 -6.43 21.13 -38.31
CA ALA A 52 -6.03 22.52 -38.27
C ALA A 52 -7.18 23.51 -38.55
N VAL A 53 -7.26 24.60 -37.78
CA VAL A 53 -7.63 25.93 -38.31
C VAL A 53 -6.83 27.01 -37.56
N SER A 54 -6.10 27.81 -38.34
CA SER A 54 -5.27 28.92 -37.90
C SER A 54 -6.13 30.13 -37.50
N ARG A 55 -5.83 30.77 -36.36
CA ARG A 55 -5.94 32.24 -36.20
C ARG A 55 -4.80 32.79 -35.34
N ARG A 56 -4.31 33.94 -35.78
CA ARG A 56 -3.07 34.63 -35.37
C ARG A 56 -3.14 35.26 -33.97
N MET A 57 -1.95 35.30 -33.37
CA MET A 57 -1.43 36.22 -32.34
C MET A 57 -2.41 37.06 -31.51
N GLY A 58 -2.45 36.74 -30.23
CA GLY A 58 -2.43 37.75 -29.16
C GLY A 58 -1.22 37.47 -28.27
N LYS A 59 -0.15 38.26 -28.38
CA LYS A 59 0.89 38.30 -27.34
C LYS A 59 0.24 38.89 -26.09
N SER A 60 -0.10 38.05 -25.13
CA SER A 60 -0.31 38.48 -23.75
C SER A 60 0.75 37.81 -22.89
N ALA A 61 1.74 38.61 -22.51
CA ALA A 61 2.74 38.24 -21.53
C ALA A 61 2.05 38.15 -20.17
N THR A 62 1.57 36.96 -19.81
CA THR A 62 1.13 36.70 -18.45
C THR A 62 2.33 36.19 -17.65
N LYS A 63 2.99 37.11 -16.94
CA LYS A 63 3.72 36.75 -15.72
C LYS A 63 2.71 36.07 -14.79
N GLY A 64 2.84 34.76 -14.60
CA GLY A 64 2.00 33.99 -13.69
C GLY A 64 2.83 32.88 -13.09
N GLY A 65 3.59 33.20 -12.04
CA GLY A 65 4.11 32.17 -11.16
C GLY A 65 2.93 31.56 -10.44
N THR A 66 2.36 30.47 -10.97
CA THR A 66 1.30 29.75 -10.28
C THR A 66 1.96 28.93 -9.18
N SER A 67 2.09 29.53 -7.99
CA SER A 67 2.35 28.78 -6.77
C SER A 67 1.30 27.69 -6.66
N ALA A 68 1.73 26.44 -6.46
CA ALA A 68 0.83 25.31 -6.27
C ALA A 68 -0.26 25.64 -5.21
N PRO A 69 -1.50 25.14 -5.37
CA PRO A 69 -2.59 25.43 -4.44
C PRO A 69 -2.23 24.97 -3.03
N LYS A 70 -2.35 25.91 -2.07
CA LYS A 70 -2.05 25.72 -0.66
C LYS A 70 -2.96 24.67 -0.01
N CYS A 71 -2.49 24.05 1.06
CA CYS A 71 -3.31 23.18 1.88
C CYS A 71 -4.47 23.96 2.54
N THR A 72 -5.67 23.38 2.56
CA THR A 72 -6.83 23.90 3.27
C THR A 72 -7.05 23.14 4.58
N TYR A 73 -7.46 23.85 5.62
CA TYR A 73 -7.73 23.29 6.95
C TYR A 73 -9.18 23.58 7.33
N GLU A 74 -9.96 22.53 7.52
CA GLU A 74 -11.38 22.63 7.88
C GLU A 74 -11.59 21.96 9.24
N LYS A 75 -12.22 22.64 10.20
CA LYS A 75 -12.45 22.07 11.53
C LYS A 75 -13.30 20.80 11.40
N ALA A 76 -12.85 19.68 11.95
CA ALA A 76 -13.62 18.44 11.92
C ALA A 76 -14.89 18.58 12.76
N VAL A 77 -16.06 18.34 12.17
CA VAL A 77 -17.34 18.36 12.87
C VAL A 77 -18.13 17.12 12.44
N PRO A 78 -18.44 16.17 13.34
CA PRO A 78 -18.04 16.10 14.75
C PRO A 78 -16.52 15.87 14.93
N GLN A 79 -16.01 16.15 16.12
CA GLN A 79 -14.63 15.81 16.45
C GLN A 79 -14.45 14.28 16.48
N PRO A 80 -13.34 13.74 15.96
CA PRO A 80 -13.09 12.30 15.94
C PRO A 80 -12.97 11.71 17.36
N PRO A 81 -13.19 10.40 17.53
CA PRO A 81 -13.15 9.75 18.84
C PRO A 81 -11.76 9.86 19.48
N GLU A 82 -11.68 9.72 20.81
CA GLU A 82 -10.42 9.84 21.56
C GLU A 82 -9.36 8.80 21.18
N SER A 83 -9.76 7.70 20.54
CA SER A 83 -8.83 6.72 20.01
C SER A 83 -8.00 7.26 18.84
N ASN A 84 -8.48 8.30 18.14
CA ASN A 84 -7.80 8.96 17.03
C ASN A 84 -6.48 9.59 17.49
N LEU A 85 -5.44 9.43 16.67
CA LEU A 85 -4.08 9.87 17.00
C LEU A 85 -4.00 11.39 17.20
N ALA A 86 -4.60 12.18 16.30
CA ALA A 86 -4.62 13.64 16.41
C ALA A 86 -5.29 14.11 17.71
N MET A 87 -6.34 13.43 18.17
CA MET A 87 -7.01 13.72 19.45
C MET A 87 -6.11 13.40 20.66
N LYS A 88 -5.41 12.26 20.64
CA LYS A 88 -4.44 11.88 21.70
C LYS A 88 -3.26 12.85 21.76
N ASP A 89 -2.76 13.28 20.60
CA ASP A 89 -1.71 14.29 20.50
C ASP A 89 -2.13 15.62 21.10
N GLY A 90 -3.34 16.09 20.78
CA GLY A 90 -3.90 17.32 21.34
C GLY A 90 -3.97 17.35 22.87
N LYS A 91 -4.43 16.25 23.47
CA LYS A 91 -4.48 16.10 24.93
C LYS A 91 -3.09 16.15 25.57
N ARG A 92 -2.08 15.50 24.97
CA ARG A 92 -0.69 15.54 25.44
C ARG A 92 -0.09 16.96 25.48
N ARG A 93 -0.64 17.91 24.70
CA ARG A 93 -0.13 19.29 24.57
C ARG A 93 -0.88 20.35 25.40
N GLY A 94 -1.71 19.94 26.36
CA GLY A 94 -2.42 20.89 27.24
C GLY A 94 -3.88 21.18 26.85
N GLY A 95 -4.48 20.36 25.99
CA GLY A 95 -5.92 20.06 26.00
C GLY A 95 -6.91 21.12 25.47
N LYS A 96 -6.48 22.31 25.03
CA LYS A 96 -7.37 23.30 24.41
C LYS A 96 -7.08 23.40 22.90
N GLY A 97 -7.99 22.88 22.08
CA GLY A 97 -7.87 22.87 20.63
C GLY A 97 -8.94 22.01 19.96
N ALA A 98 -8.79 21.78 18.65
CA ALA A 98 -9.67 20.91 17.88
C ALA A 98 -8.88 20.21 16.77
N VAL A 99 -9.38 19.07 16.32
CA VAL A 99 -8.93 18.39 15.11
C VAL A 99 -9.50 19.09 13.87
N TYR A 100 -8.66 19.31 12.88
CA TYR A 100 -8.98 19.84 11.56
C TYR A 100 -8.67 18.78 10.50
N ARG A 101 -9.52 18.69 9.47
CA ARG A 101 -9.23 17.97 8.22
C ARG A 101 -8.32 18.85 7.38
N VAL A 102 -7.20 18.30 6.93
CA VAL A 102 -6.28 18.96 6.00
C VAL A 102 -6.44 18.35 4.61
N VAL A 103 -6.59 19.21 3.59
CA VAL A 103 -6.64 18.81 2.18
C VAL A 103 -5.57 19.58 1.42
N CYS A 104 -4.63 18.90 0.79
CA CYS A 104 -3.58 19.53 -0.02
C CYS A 104 -3.75 19.12 -1.48
N PRO A 105 -4.35 19.96 -2.34
CA PRO A 105 -4.62 19.60 -3.73
C PRO A 105 -3.35 19.34 -4.54
N ALA A 106 -2.23 19.98 -4.19
CA ALA A 106 -0.95 19.79 -4.86
C ALA A 106 -0.35 18.37 -4.71
N THR A 107 -0.67 17.67 -3.61
CA THR A 107 -0.15 16.32 -3.34
C THR A 107 -1.23 15.25 -3.31
N GLY A 108 -2.51 15.63 -3.40
CA GLY A 108 -3.63 14.71 -3.21
C GLY A 108 -3.84 14.28 -1.74
N ARG A 109 -3.10 14.87 -0.80
CA ARG A 109 -3.14 14.52 0.63
C ARG A 109 -4.47 14.90 1.27
N VAL A 110 -5.04 13.96 2.02
CA VAL A 110 -6.18 14.18 2.93
C VAL A 110 -5.83 13.56 4.28
N GLY A 111 -5.90 14.36 5.36
CA GLY A 111 -5.53 13.90 6.71
C GLY A 111 -6.23 14.68 7.81
N THR A 112 -5.84 14.43 9.07
CA THR A 112 -6.34 15.15 10.24
C THR A 112 -5.22 15.62 11.15
N VAL A 113 -5.30 16.85 11.66
CA VAL A 113 -4.29 17.52 12.49
C VAL A 113 -4.94 18.19 13.70
N TRP A 114 -4.29 18.19 14.86
CA TRP A 114 -4.75 18.98 16.02
C TRP A 114 -4.20 20.41 15.97
N ILE A 115 -5.08 21.40 16.12
CA ILE A 115 -4.71 22.82 16.18
C ILE A 115 -5.14 23.39 17.54
N PRO A 116 -4.21 23.94 18.35
CA PRO A 116 -4.54 24.61 19.61
C PRO A 116 -5.45 25.82 19.42
N THR A 117 -6.25 26.15 20.43
CA THR A 117 -7.10 27.35 20.41
C THR A 117 -6.25 28.61 20.22
N GLY A 118 -6.52 29.39 19.17
CA GLY A 118 -5.76 30.60 18.82
C GLY A 118 -4.49 30.34 17.99
N GLY A 119 -4.16 29.08 17.68
CA GLY A 119 -3.08 28.74 16.76
C GLY A 119 -3.50 28.95 15.30
N THR A 120 -2.59 29.47 14.47
CA THR A 120 -2.73 29.41 13.01
C THR A 120 -2.22 28.05 12.52
N PRO A 121 -2.87 27.43 11.51
CA PRO A 121 -2.29 26.27 10.85
C PRO A 121 -0.98 26.73 10.19
N ALA A 122 0.16 26.30 10.74
CA ALA A 122 1.42 26.41 10.02
C ALA A 122 1.33 25.41 8.86
N GLU A 123 1.25 25.91 7.63
CA GLU A 123 1.34 25.06 6.44
C GLU A 123 2.72 24.39 6.45
N PRO A 124 2.80 23.05 6.55
CA PRO A 124 4.04 22.34 6.34
C PRO A 124 4.58 22.75 4.96
N ALA A 125 5.76 23.37 4.91
CA ALA A 125 6.37 23.74 3.64
C ALA A 125 6.69 22.50 2.77
N MET A 126 6.67 21.31 3.38
CA MET A 126 6.85 20.00 2.76
C MET A 126 5.82 19.01 3.31
N ASP A 127 5.30 18.15 2.45
CA ASP A 127 4.39 17.07 2.84
C ASP A 127 5.11 16.11 3.82
N PRO A 128 4.57 15.85 5.02
CA PRO A 128 5.14 14.92 5.99
C PRO A 128 5.33 13.51 5.47
N GLU A 129 4.55 13.05 4.49
CA GLU A 129 4.76 11.74 3.87
C GLU A 129 6.06 11.70 3.07
N VAL A 130 6.41 12.80 2.40
CA VAL A 130 7.71 12.95 1.72
C VAL A 130 8.85 13.00 2.73
N VAL A 131 8.65 13.64 3.88
CA VAL A 131 9.65 13.65 4.97
C VAL A 131 9.77 12.25 5.60
N ALA A 132 8.67 11.50 5.72
CA ALA A 132 8.67 10.11 6.16
C ALA A 132 9.47 9.23 5.19
N GLN A 133 9.28 9.40 3.88
CA GLN A 133 10.06 8.68 2.88
C GLN A 133 11.56 8.99 3.00
N LYS A 134 11.94 10.26 3.24
CA LYS A 134 13.34 10.62 3.53
C LYS A 134 13.89 9.90 4.76
N ALA A 135 13.08 9.73 5.81
CA ALA A 135 13.48 8.95 6.98
C ALA A 135 13.66 7.46 6.62
N VAL A 136 12.78 6.88 5.80
CA VAL A 136 12.92 5.50 5.29
C VAL A 136 14.20 5.33 4.48
N ASP A 137 14.55 6.29 3.63
CA ASP A 137 15.77 6.25 2.82
C ASP A 137 17.06 6.31 3.66
N GLN A 138 16.98 6.88 4.87
CA GLN A 138 18.07 6.89 5.85
C GLN A 138 18.23 5.54 6.57
N MET A 139 17.15 4.74 6.68
CA MET A 139 17.20 3.42 7.32
C MET A 139 18.02 2.39 6.53
N LYS A 140 18.30 2.66 5.24
CA LYS A 140 19.03 1.74 4.33
C LYS A 140 18.47 0.32 4.35
N LEU A 141 17.14 0.22 4.27
CA LEU A 141 16.44 -1.07 4.25
C LEU A 141 16.91 -1.92 3.06
N ALA A 142 17.38 -3.12 3.38
CA ALA A 142 17.88 -4.09 2.41
C ALA A 142 16.87 -5.24 2.23
N GLY A 143 17.12 -6.07 1.22
CA GLY A 143 16.39 -7.32 1.05
C GLY A 143 16.56 -8.26 2.26
N PRO A 144 15.68 -9.27 2.40
CA PRO A 144 15.80 -10.24 3.48
C PRO A 144 17.18 -10.93 3.45
N ALA A 145 17.84 -11.05 4.60
CA ALA A 145 19.09 -11.79 4.71
C ALA A 145 18.80 -13.29 4.77
N ILE A 146 18.75 -13.95 3.61
CA ILE A 146 18.45 -15.38 3.49
C ILE A 146 19.51 -16.20 4.23
N ALA A 147 19.09 -16.91 5.28
CA ALA A 147 19.94 -17.81 6.04
C ALA A 147 19.72 -19.27 5.61
N SER A 148 18.49 -19.61 5.24
CA SER A 148 18.15 -20.85 4.56
C SER A 148 17.08 -20.58 3.48
N PRO A 149 17.28 -21.10 2.26
CA PRO A 149 18.37 -21.97 1.84
C PRO A 149 19.70 -21.23 1.58
N ARG A 150 20.83 -21.93 1.75
CA ARG A 150 22.18 -21.41 1.48
C ARG A 150 22.54 -21.68 0.03
N ALA A 151 23.23 -20.74 -0.63
CA ALA A 151 23.62 -20.88 -2.03
C ALA A 151 24.56 -22.08 -2.32
N ALA A 152 25.38 -22.46 -1.34
CA ALA A 152 26.24 -23.65 -1.39
C ALA A 152 25.58 -24.91 -0.81
N GLY A 153 24.32 -24.82 -0.36
CA GLY A 153 23.57 -25.95 0.17
C GLY A 153 23.16 -26.91 -0.94
N LYS A 154 23.22 -28.21 -0.64
CA LYS A 154 22.62 -29.26 -1.46
C LYS A 154 21.33 -29.69 -0.79
N TYR A 155 20.23 -29.63 -1.53
CA TYR A 155 18.91 -30.00 -1.06
C TYR A 155 18.44 -31.22 -1.83
N THR A 156 17.52 -31.97 -1.24
CA THR A 156 17.03 -33.21 -1.82
C THR A 156 15.53 -33.14 -2.05
N VAL A 157 15.07 -33.67 -3.18
CA VAL A 157 13.64 -33.90 -3.44
C VAL A 157 13.01 -34.68 -2.29
N GLY A 158 11.81 -34.26 -1.87
CA GLY A 158 11.07 -34.91 -0.78
C GLY A 158 11.54 -34.55 0.65
N VAL A 159 12.70 -33.92 0.81
CA VAL A 159 13.20 -33.47 2.13
C VAL A 159 12.64 -32.08 2.46
N PRO A 160 12.08 -31.85 3.66
CA PRO A 160 11.56 -30.54 4.03
C PRO A 160 12.65 -29.48 4.11
N LEU A 161 12.51 -28.44 3.29
CA LEU A 161 13.33 -27.25 3.31
C LEU A 161 12.72 -26.20 4.25
N TRP A 162 13.45 -25.83 5.29
CA TRP A 162 13.05 -24.76 6.20
C TRP A 162 13.50 -23.41 5.65
N LEU A 163 12.57 -22.49 5.46
CA LEU A 163 12.82 -21.16 4.91
C LEU A 163 12.91 -20.14 6.05
N TRP A 164 14.07 -19.51 6.21
CA TRP A 164 14.24 -18.48 7.24
C TRP A 164 15.33 -17.46 6.90
N VAL A 165 15.20 -16.28 7.49
CA VAL A 165 16.09 -15.14 7.31
C VAL A 165 16.70 -14.70 8.63
N SER A 166 17.94 -14.21 8.57
CA SER A 166 18.57 -13.55 9.70
C SER A 166 17.94 -12.18 9.94
N LYS A 167 17.65 -11.90 11.21
CA LYS A 167 17.06 -10.62 11.63
C LYS A 167 18.15 -9.60 11.87
N SER A 168 18.02 -8.44 11.27
CA SER A 168 18.77 -7.22 11.59
C SER A 168 17.85 -6.01 11.42
N PRO A 169 18.21 -4.83 11.94
CA PRO A 169 17.44 -3.61 11.72
C PRO A 169 17.16 -3.35 10.24
N THR A 170 18.15 -3.52 9.36
CA THR A 170 18.02 -3.22 7.92
C THR A 170 17.37 -4.32 7.10
N THR A 171 17.33 -5.58 7.56
CA THR A 171 16.85 -6.74 6.78
C THR A 171 15.52 -7.32 7.26
N PHE A 172 15.12 -7.06 8.51
CA PHE A 172 13.85 -7.52 9.08
C PHE A 172 13.15 -6.49 9.99
N GLY A 173 13.94 -5.61 10.62
CA GLY A 173 13.46 -4.60 11.55
C GLY A 173 13.18 -5.13 12.96
N PRO A 174 12.76 -4.24 13.87
CA PRO A 174 12.44 -2.84 13.62
C PRO A 174 13.66 -1.97 13.31
N ASN A 175 13.47 -0.89 12.56
CA ASN A 175 14.47 0.16 12.30
C ASN A 175 13.78 1.52 12.33
N THR A 176 14.38 2.49 13.03
CA THR A 176 13.78 3.81 13.28
C THR A 176 14.74 4.89 12.81
N ALA A 177 14.20 5.88 12.11
CA ALA A 177 14.95 7.03 11.62
C ALA A 177 14.10 8.29 11.71
N THR A 178 14.76 9.44 11.79
CA THR A 178 14.11 10.75 11.87
C THR A 178 14.68 11.66 10.79
N ALA A 179 13.79 12.31 10.04
CA ALA A 179 14.15 13.29 9.03
C ALA A 179 13.44 14.61 9.29
N THR A 180 14.11 15.72 8.95
CA THR A 180 13.54 17.07 9.04
C THR A 180 13.65 17.76 7.69
N ALA A 181 12.55 18.34 7.21
CA ALA A 181 12.54 19.16 6.00
C ALA A 181 11.38 20.16 6.07
N GLY A 182 11.62 21.40 5.60
CA GLY A 182 10.56 22.43 5.55
C GLY A 182 9.92 22.73 6.91
N GLY A 183 10.68 22.63 8.01
CA GLY A 183 10.18 22.83 9.38
C GLY A 183 9.40 21.64 9.96
N VAL A 184 9.16 20.58 9.18
CA VAL A 184 8.53 19.34 9.63
C VAL A 184 9.61 18.37 10.05
N THR A 185 9.46 17.77 11.23
CA THR A 185 10.30 16.64 11.67
C THR A 185 9.42 15.40 11.75
N VAL A 186 9.82 14.31 11.09
CA VAL A 186 9.11 13.03 11.11
C VAL A 186 10.01 11.94 11.66
N THR A 187 9.48 11.13 12.57
CA THR A 187 10.09 9.87 12.99
C THR A 187 9.32 8.72 12.37
N ALA A 188 10.02 7.86 11.63
CA ALA A 188 9.47 6.67 11.00
C ALA A 188 10.07 5.41 11.63
N THR A 189 9.28 4.34 11.75
CA THR A 189 9.71 3.02 12.22
C THR A 189 9.25 1.95 11.25
N ALA A 190 10.19 1.25 10.63
CA ALA A 190 9.95 0.19 9.66
C ALA A 190 10.11 -1.21 10.27
N LYS A 191 9.21 -2.13 9.93
CA LYS A 191 9.31 -3.55 10.28
C LYS A 191 8.74 -4.44 9.18
N VAL A 192 9.34 -5.61 8.94
CA VAL A 192 8.80 -6.61 8.01
C VAL A 192 7.48 -7.18 8.55
N LYS A 193 6.44 -7.11 7.73
CA LYS A 193 5.11 -7.71 7.97
C LYS A 193 5.01 -9.14 7.45
N ARG A 194 5.63 -9.43 6.30
CA ARG A 194 5.65 -10.77 5.68
C ARG A 194 6.79 -10.92 4.69
N ILE A 195 7.14 -12.16 4.37
CA ILE A 195 8.09 -12.52 3.30
C ILE A 195 7.41 -13.50 2.35
N VAL A 196 7.43 -13.20 1.06
CA VAL A 196 6.95 -14.08 -0.01
C VAL A 196 8.13 -14.67 -0.75
N TRP A 197 8.20 -15.99 -0.84
CA TRP A 197 9.26 -16.75 -1.47
C TRP A 197 8.76 -17.33 -2.78
N ARG A 198 9.36 -16.93 -3.90
CA ARG A 198 9.30 -17.69 -5.14
C ARG A 198 10.47 -18.63 -5.14
N VAL A 199 10.22 -19.93 -5.00
CA VAL A 199 11.27 -20.93 -4.73
C VAL A 199 11.92 -21.46 -6.01
N GLY A 200 11.32 -21.20 -7.17
CA GLY A 200 11.91 -21.47 -8.50
C GLY A 200 11.32 -22.69 -9.21
N ASP A 201 10.57 -23.56 -8.52
CA ASP A 201 9.88 -24.71 -9.11
C ASP A 201 8.43 -24.40 -9.57
N GLY A 202 8.10 -23.12 -9.69
CA GLY A 202 6.74 -22.61 -9.93
C GLY A 202 5.93 -22.34 -8.67
N SER A 203 6.37 -22.81 -7.50
CA SER A 203 5.66 -22.60 -6.23
C SER A 203 5.96 -21.25 -5.60
N THR A 204 5.01 -20.76 -4.79
CA THR A 204 5.17 -19.56 -3.96
C THR A 204 4.80 -19.87 -2.51
N VAL A 205 5.66 -19.52 -1.56
CA VAL A 205 5.44 -19.72 -0.12
C VAL A 205 5.37 -18.36 0.58
N THR A 206 4.33 -18.12 1.37
CA THR A 206 4.18 -16.87 2.14
C THR A 206 4.44 -17.13 3.61
N CYS A 207 5.50 -16.53 4.16
CA CYS A 207 5.81 -16.56 5.58
C CYS A 207 5.34 -15.26 6.27
N ALA A 208 4.63 -15.38 7.39
CA ALA A 208 4.21 -14.24 8.21
C ALA A 208 5.35 -13.60 9.03
N GLY A 209 6.56 -14.17 8.99
CA GLY A 209 7.71 -13.67 9.75
C GLY A 209 9.03 -14.19 9.21
N ALA A 210 10.07 -14.12 10.03
CA ALA A 210 11.43 -14.49 9.62
C ALA A 210 11.64 -16.00 9.38
N GLY A 211 10.67 -16.85 9.73
CA GLY A 211 10.83 -18.30 9.75
C GLY A 211 11.52 -18.81 11.02
N THR A 212 11.60 -20.13 11.16
CA THR A 212 12.24 -20.81 12.29
C THR A 212 13.59 -21.37 11.84
N PRO A 213 14.70 -21.09 12.56
CA PRO A 213 15.97 -21.71 12.27
C PRO A 213 15.92 -23.23 12.41
N TYR A 214 16.42 -23.94 11.40
CA TYR A 214 16.57 -25.40 11.46
C TYR A 214 17.66 -25.80 12.47
N LYS A 215 17.43 -26.90 13.16
CA LYS A 215 18.39 -27.58 14.04
C LYS A 215 18.39 -29.06 13.70
N ALA A 216 19.55 -29.71 13.74
CA ALA A 216 19.70 -31.13 13.40
C ALA A 216 18.74 -32.05 14.18
N ALA A 217 18.44 -31.71 15.43
CA ALA A 217 17.48 -32.43 16.27
C ALA A 217 16.05 -32.51 15.70
N TYR A 218 15.70 -31.68 14.71
CA TYR A 218 14.38 -31.73 14.05
C TYR A 218 14.30 -32.80 12.97
N GLY A 219 15.43 -33.31 12.45
CA GLY A 219 15.44 -34.37 11.45
C GLY A 219 14.58 -34.02 10.23
N MET A 220 13.65 -34.92 9.89
CA MET A 220 12.72 -34.84 8.75
C MET A 220 11.40 -34.12 9.04
N LYS A 221 11.30 -33.38 10.15
CA LYS A 221 10.09 -32.62 10.48
C LYS A 221 9.90 -31.44 9.52
N ASP A 222 8.65 -31.14 9.20
CA ASP A 222 8.28 -29.90 8.53
C ASP A 222 8.54 -28.68 9.43
N SER A 223 8.83 -27.55 8.80
CA SER A 223 9.01 -26.29 9.52
C SER A 223 7.71 -25.87 10.19
N PRO A 224 7.72 -25.50 11.49
CA PRO A 224 6.53 -25.08 12.21
C PRO A 224 6.04 -23.68 11.79
N SER A 225 6.83 -22.93 11.03
CA SER A 225 6.49 -21.54 10.66
C SER A 225 6.57 -21.26 9.17
N CYS A 226 7.60 -21.77 8.49
CA CYS A 226 7.74 -21.62 7.05
C CYS A 226 8.70 -22.63 6.44
N GLY A 227 8.21 -23.38 5.46
CA GLY A 227 9.00 -24.38 4.75
C GLY A 227 8.40 -24.69 3.38
N HIS A 228 9.19 -25.42 2.59
CA HIS A 228 8.83 -25.92 1.27
C HIS A 228 9.32 -27.36 1.12
N ARG A 229 8.75 -28.11 0.19
CA ARG A 229 9.26 -29.44 -0.19
C ARG A 229 9.28 -29.52 -1.70
N TYR A 230 10.48 -29.60 -2.27
CA TYR A 230 10.63 -29.78 -3.71
C TYR A 230 10.19 -31.19 -4.11
N THR A 231 9.43 -31.27 -5.20
CA THR A 231 8.97 -32.52 -5.82
C THR A 231 9.74 -32.86 -7.10
N LYS A 232 10.63 -31.96 -7.54
CA LYS A 232 11.43 -32.10 -8.76
C LYS A 232 12.87 -31.67 -8.51
N THR A 233 13.79 -32.28 -9.24
CA THR A 233 15.20 -31.88 -9.30
C THR A 233 15.36 -30.52 -10.01
N SER A 234 16.44 -29.80 -9.70
CA SER A 234 16.82 -28.57 -10.40
C SER A 234 17.75 -28.82 -11.60
N ALA A 235 18.02 -30.08 -11.97
CA ALA A 235 18.97 -30.44 -13.02
C ALA A 235 18.66 -29.80 -14.39
N ASP A 236 17.38 -29.69 -14.72
CA ASP A 236 16.91 -29.12 -16.00
C ASP A 236 16.81 -27.59 -16.00
N GLU A 237 17.05 -26.94 -14.86
CA GLU A 237 17.05 -25.49 -14.74
C GLU A 237 18.35 -24.87 -15.28
N PRO A 238 18.33 -23.61 -15.74
CA PRO A 238 19.54 -22.90 -16.11
C PRO A 238 20.60 -22.91 -14.99
N GLY A 239 21.77 -23.50 -15.29
CA GLY A 239 22.85 -23.66 -14.31
C GLY A 239 22.62 -24.76 -13.27
N GLY A 240 21.65 -25.65 -13.50
CA GLY A 240 21.32 -26.80 -12.65
C GLY A 240 20.75 -26.41 -11.29
N LYS A 241 20.15 -25.21 -11.17
CA LYS A 241 19.70 -24.63 -9.90
C LYS A 241 18.39 -23.88 -10.04
N PHE A 242 17.51 -24.01 -9.04
CA PHE A 242 16.32 -23.15 -8.95
C PHE A 242 16.72 -21.73 -8.55
N ARG A 243 16.15 -20.73 -9.24
CA ARG A 243 16.27 -19.31 -8.88
C ARG A 243 15.22 -18.95 -7.84
N LEU A 244 15.69 -18.69 -6.62
CA LEU A 244 14.86 -18.30 -5.50
C LEU A 244 14.82 -16.78 -5.36
N THR A 245 13.64 -16.22 -5.10
CA THR A 245 13.44 -14.79 -4.80
C THR A 245 12.62 -14.64 -3.51
N ALA A 246 13.24 -14.07 -2.47
CA ALA A 246 12.58 -13.68 -1.24
C ALA A 246 12.19 -12.20 -1.30
N THR A 247 10.91 -11.90 -1.10
CA THR A 247 10.36 -10.54 -1.15
C THR A 247 9.79 -10.18 0.21
N SER A 248 10.43 -9.26 0.95
CA SER A 248 9.87 -8.71 2.19
C SER A 248 8.94 -7.54 1.89
N THR A 249 7.76 -7.58 2.51
CA THR A 249 6.88 -6.42 2.63
C THR A 249 7.09 -5.79 4.00
N TRP A 250 7.55 -4.55 4.01
CA TRP A 250 7.75 -3.73 5.19
C TRP A 250 6.53 -2.83 5.41
N THR A 251 6.17 -2.69 6.66
CA THR A 251 5.22 -1.70 7.15
C THR A 251 6.02 -0.65 7.89
N VAL A 252 5.85 0.62 7.49
CA VAL A 252 6.52 1.76 8.10
C VAL A 252 5.47 2.65 8.74
N ASP A 253 5.49 2.74 10.06
CA ASP A 253 4.64 3.67 10.80
C ASP A 253 5.43 4.95 11.06
N TRP A 254 4.87 6.10 10.72
CA TRP A 254 5.54 7.39 10.89
C TRP A 254 4.65 8.41 11.59
N GLN A 255 5.30 9.35 12.28
CA GLN A 255 4.64 10.42 13.03
C GLN A 255 5.45 11.73 12.99
N VAL A 256 4.76 12.86 12.89
CA VAL A 256 5.37 14.19 12.97
C VAL A 256 5.70 14.54 14.43
N ALA A 257 6.97 14.83 14.71
CA ALA A 257 7.41 15.39 15.98
C ALA A 257 6.99 16.87 16.08
N GLY A 258 6.62 17.33 17.28
CA GLY A 258 6.23 18.73 17.49
C GLY A 258 4.76 19.05 17.20
N GLY A 259 3.89 18.04 17.13
CA GLY A 259 2.53 18.07 17.68
C GLY A 259 1.38 18.60 16.82
N GLY A 260 1.43 18.36 15.52
CA GLY A 260 0.22 18.27 14.71
C GLY A 260 -0.54 16.94 14.87
N GLY A 261 0.12 15.89 15.41
CA GLY A 261 -0.46 14.55 15.52
C GLY A 261 -0.71 13.86 14.18
N GLU A 262 -0.09 14.37 13.12
CA GLU A 262 -0.10 13.72 11.82
C GLU A 262 0.78 12.46 11.90
N ALA A 263 0.16 11.34 11.55
CA ALA A 263 0.78 10.04 11.50
C ALA A 263 0.19 9.28 10.31
N GLY A 264 0.95 8.33 9.80
CA GLY A 264 0.55 7.53 8.65
C GLY A 264 1.34 6.23 8.57
N GLN A 265 1.04 5.49 7.52
CA GLN A 265 1.71 4.23 7.24
C GLN A 265 2.14 4.18 5.79
N LEU A 266 3.39 3.78 5.55
CA LEU A 266 3.94 3.50 4.24
C LEU A 266 4.21 2.00 4.10
N ASN A 267 4.14 1.51 2.87
CA ASN A 267 4.52 0.14 2.54
C ASN A 267 5.75 0.15 1.64
N GLU A 268 6.71 -0.70 1.98
CA GLU A 268 7.97 -0.81 1.26
C GLU A 268 8.23 -2.27 0.89
N VAL A 269 8.87 -2.50 -0.26
CA VAL A 269 9.20 -3.85 -0.72
C VAL A 269 10.69 -3.96 -0.96
N ARG A 270 11.31 -5.01 -0.41
CA ARG A 270 12.73 -5.32 -0.67
C ARG A 270 12.86 -6.78 -1.07
N GLN A 271 13.84 -7.06 -1.92
CA GLN A 271 14.02 -8.38 -2.50
C GLN A 271 15.46 -8.85 -2.37
N THR A 272 15.62 -10.15 -2.16
CA THR A 272 16.91 -10.85 -2.24
C THR A 272 16.72 -12.07 -3.12
N GLN A 273 17.69 -12.31 -4.00
CA GLN A 273 17.72 -13.49 -4.84
C GLN A 273 18.81 -14.45 -4.37
N ALA A 274 18.55 -15.75 -4.53
CA ALA A 274 19.48 -16.82 -4.27
C ALA A 274 19.30 -17.93 -5.31
N GLN A 275 20.24 -18.87 -5.36
CA GLN A 275 20.12 -20.07 -6.18
C GLN A 275 20.34 -21.29 -5.31
N VAL A 276 19.61 -22.37 -5.60
CA VAL A 276 19.68 -23.61 -4.82
C VAL A 276 19.75 -24.82 -5.73
N ALA A 277 20.64 -25.76 -5.40
CA ALA A 277 20.73 -27.04 -6.08
C ALA A 277 19.84 -28.06 -5.34
N VAL A 278 18.92 -28.67 -6.06
CA VAL A 278 18.03 -29.72 -5.58
C VAL A 278 18.27 -30.98 -6.40
N GLY A 279 18.71 -32.05 -5.76
CA GLY A 279 18.94 -33.35 -6.40
C GLY A 279 18.07 -34.46 -5.82
N GLU A 280 18.19 -35.65 -6.39
CA GLU A 280 17.57 -36.87 -5.86
C GLU A 280 18.64 -37.74 -5.19
N VAL A 281 18.26 -38.49 -4.15
CA VAL A 281 19.13 -39.53 -3.58
C VAL A 281 19.00 -40.75 -4.47
N GLN A 282 20.08 -41.09 -5.16
CA GLN A 282 20.19 -42.35 -5.91
C GLN A 282 20.78 -43.41 -4.99
N VAL A 283 20.06 -44.52 -4.80
CA VAL A 283 20.60 -45.70 -4.12
C VAL A 283 21.17 -46.62 -5.21
N VAL A 284 22.50 -46.74 -5.25
CA VAL A 284 23.16 -47.80 -6.00
C VAL A 284 23.05 -49.08 -5.18
N GLY A 285 22.13 -49.95 -5.59
CA GLY A 285 21.99 -51.32 -5.08
C GLY A 285 22.86 -52.30 -5.83
#